data_AF-A0A7K2X2K4-F1
#
_entry.id   AF-A0A7K2X2K4-F1
#
_cell.length_a   1.000
_cell.length_b   1.000
_cell.length_c   1.000
_cell.angle_alpha   90.00
_cell.angle_beta   90.00
_cell.angle_gamma   90.00
#
_symmetry.space_group_name_H-M   'P 1'
#
loop_
_entity.id
_entity.type
_entity.pdbx_description
1 polymer ?
#
loop_
_entity_poly.entity_id
_entity_poly.type
_entity_poly.pdbx_seq_one_letter_code
_entity_poly.pdbx_strand_id
1 'polypeptide(L)'
;MPSFDTRVPAVLVRLDRNPFHHGTLGAVRSLGRAGIPVHAVVESRTSPVARSRHLGSARPGPADASPAELADFLLRVGDEVSEGPSSPLLAVPLDDVTALALARRRAELTPRFLLPEQTEAQLLRVADKAALAETCAALGLPHPRTALPTGADEAAAMARALGLP
;
A
#
# COMPACT_ATOMS: atom_id res chain seq x y z
N MET A 1 -8.32 -7.24 24.77
CA MET A 1 -7.99 -6.91 23.37
C MET A 1 -6.95 -5.81 23.40
N PRO A 2 -5.91 -5.82 22.54
CA PRO A 2 -5.03 -4.66 22.44
C PRO A 2 -5.88 -3.46 22.03
N SER A 3 -5.89 -2.41 22.84
CA SER A 3 -6.53 -1.15 22.47
C SER A 3 -5.65 -0.46 21.44
N PHE A 4 -6.17 -0.16 20.26
CA PHE A 4 -5.48 0.68 19.29
C PHE A 4 -5.25 2.07 19.90
N ASP A 5 -4.13 2.73 19.57
CA ASP A 5 -3.98 4.16 19.86
C ASP A 5 -4.79 4.96 18.85
N THR A 6 -6.04 5.28 19.21
CA THR A 6 -6.98 5.99 18.34
C THR A 6 -6.63 7.46 18.15
N ARG A 7 -5.60 7.97 18.83
CA ARG A 7 -5.14 9.35 18.72
C ARG A 7 -4.21 9.57 17.53
N VAL A 8 -3.74 8.50 16.89
CA VAL A 8 -2.86 8.58 15.71
C VAL A 8 -3.71 8.41 14.44
N PRO A 9 -3.98 9.48 13.67
CA PRO A 9 -4.73 9.37 12.43
C PRO A 9 -3.98 8.52 11.40
N ALA A 10 -4.73 7.79 10.58
CA ALA A 10 -4.20 7.00 9.48
C ALA A 10 -4.39 7.75 8.15
N VAL A 11 -3.31 7.81 7.34
CA VAL A 11 -3.33 8.25 5.95
C VAL A 11 -3.12 7.02 5.07
N LEU A 12 -4.20 6.54 4.46
CA LEU A 12 -4.16 5.44 3.50
C LEU A 12 -3.71 5.96 2.14
N VAL A 13 -2.71 5.33 1.55
CA VAL A 13 -2.13 5.77 0.27
C VAL A 13 -2.32 4.66 -0.76
N ARG A 14 -3.00 4.98 -1.86
CA ARG A 14 -3.20 4.06 -2.98
C ARG A 14 -3.27 4.82 -4.30
N LEU A 15 -2.34 4.57 -5.22
CA LEU A 15 -2.23 5.25 -6.50
C LEU A 15 -2.37 4.31 -7.70
N ASP A 16 -2.39 3.00 -7.45
CA ASP A 16 -2.63 2.00 -8.48
C ASP A 16 -4.02 2.16 -9.12
N ARG A 17 -4.06 2.10 -10.46
CA ARG A 17 -5.27 2.34 -11.28
C ARG A 17 -6.22 1.13 -11.34
N ASN A 18 -5.97 0.06 -10.56
CA ASN A 18 -6.86 -1.09 -10.54
C ASN A 18 -8.26 -0.68 -10.03
N PRO A 19 -9.34 -0.97 -10.77
CA PRO A 19 -10.69 -0.57 -10.39
C PRO A 19 -11.20 -1.25 -9.11
N PHE A 20 -10.54 -2.30 -8.62
CA PHE A 20 -10.97 -3.04 -7.43
C PHE A 20 -10.48 -2.40 -6.12
N HIS A 21 -11.26 -1.45 -5.58
CA HIS A 21 -10.95 -0.76 -4.30
C HIS A 21 -11.37 -1.49 -3.01
N HIS A 22 -11.68 -2.79 -3.08
CA HIS A 22 -12.25 -3.51 -1.93
C HIS A 22 -11.29 -3.56 -0.73
N GLY A 23 -9.98 -3.73 -0.96
CA GLY A 23 -8.95 -3.69 0.09
C GLY A 23 -8.88 -2.34 0.79
N THR A 24 -8.82 -1.24 0.01
CA THR A 24 -8.82 0.13 0.54
C THR A 24 -10.07 0.46 1.32
N LEU A 25 -11.24 0.10 0.80
CA LEU A 25 -12.52 0.31 1.49
C LEU A 25 -12.59 -0.52 2.78
N GLY A 26 -12.05 -1.74 2.76
CA GLY A 26 -11.91 -2.61 3.93
C GLY A 26 -11.05 -1.97 5.01
N ALA A 27 -9.89 -1.42 4.64
CA ALA A 27 -8.99 -0.71 5.55
C ALA A 27 -9.65 0.53 6.17
N VAL A 28 -10.26 1.41 5.35
CA VAL A 28 -10.99 2.59 5.84
C VAL A 28 -12.06 2.21 6.86
N ARG A 29 -12.90 1.22 6.52
CA ARG A 29 -14.01 0.82 7.40
C ARG A 29 -13.52 0.14 8.67
N SER A 30 -12.42 -0.61 8.61
CA SER A 30 -11.88 -1.30 9.78
C SER A 30 -11.25 -0.33 10.77
N LEU A 31 -10.40 0.58 10.29
CA LEU A 31 -9.79 1.63 11.12
C LEU A 31 -10.83 2.59 11.68
N GLY A 32 -11.76 3.07 10.86
CA GLY A 32 -12.79 3.99 11.32
C GLY A 32 -13.80 3.36 12.29
N ARG A 33 -14.08 2.05 12.20
CA ARG A 33 -14.85 1.34 13.24
C ARG A 33 -14.07 1.18 14.55
N ALA A 34 -12.75 1.14 14.50
CA ALA A 34 -11.89 1.15 15.67
C ALA A 34 -11.72 2.55 16.29
N GLY A 35 -12.36 3.59 15.73
CA GLY A 35 -12.28 4.97 16.24
C GLY A 35 -11.05 5.75 15.78
N ILE A 36 -10.27 5.20 14.85
CA ILE A 36 -9.10 5.88 14.29
C ILE A 36 -9.56 6.87 13.21
N PRO A 37 -9.18 8.16 13.25
CA PRO A 37 -9.43 9.09 12.16
C PRO A 37 -8.72 8.62 10.89
N VAL A 38 -9.44 8.54 9.78
CA VAL A 38 -8.90 8.01 8.52
C VAL A 38 -8.97 9.07 7.42
N HIS A 39 -7.85 9.26 6.74
CA HIS A 39 -7.72 10.07 5.54
C HIS A 39 -7.16 9.21 4.41
N ALA A 40 -7.43 9.59 3.17
CA ALA A 40 -6.96 8.83 2.01
C ALA A 40 -6.33 9.73 0.94
N VAL A 41 -5.25 9.24 0.36
CA VAL A 41 -4.67 9.69 -0.90
C VAL A 41 -4.93 8.58 -1.91
N VAL A 42 -5.80 8.85 -2.88
CA VAL A 42 -6.33 7.86 -3.83
C VAL A 42 -6.04 8.29 -5.26
N GLU A 43 -6.10 7.37 -6.22
CA GLU A 43 -5.93 7.70 -7.65
C GLU A 43 -7.02 8.67 -8.17
N SER A 44 -8.27 8.53 -7.68
CA SER A 44 -9.39 9.38 -8.10
C SER A 44 -10.36 9.70 -6.97
N ARG A 45 -10.94 10.91 -7.01
CA ARG A 45 -12.04 11.35 -6.13
C ARG A 45 -13.36 10.61 -6.37
N THR A 46 -13.51 9.94 -7.52
CA THR A 46 -14.72 9.15 -7.83
C THR A 46 -14.66 7.73 -7.27
N SER A 47 -13.54 7.33 -6.65
CA SER A 47 -13.39 6.02 -6.01
C SER A 47 -14.47 5.79 -4.93
N PRO A 48 -15.03 4.57 -4.80
CA PRO A 48 -15.97 4.22 -3.73
C PRO A 48 -15.45 4.52 -2.31
N VAL A 49 -14.13 4.54 -2.15
CA VAL A 49 -13.45 4.88 -0.89
C VAL A 49 -13.86 6.26 -0.39
N ALA A 50 -13.94 7.24 -1.29
CA ALA A 50 -14.28 8.63 -0.97
C ALA A 50 -15.72 8.82 -0.45
N ARG A 51 -16.59 7.80 -0.62
CA ARG A 51 -17.99 7.80 -0.16
C ARG A 51 -18.19 7.08 1.18
N SER A 52 -17.11 6.56 1.78
CA SER A 52 -17.21 5.88 3.07
C SER A 52 -17.49 6.87 4.19
N ARG A 53 -18.54 6.63 5.00
CA ARG A 53 -18.82 7.41 6.23
C ARG A 53 -17.69 7.38 7.27
N HIS A 54 -16.79 6.40 7.15
CA HIS A 54 -15.64 6.22 8.05
C HIS A 54 -14.40 6.98 7.59
N LEU A 55 -14.49 7.72 6.48
CA LEU A 55 -13.40 8.52 5.95
C LEU A 55 -13.62 9.99 6.28
N GLY A 56 -12.60 10.65 6.85
CA GLY A 56 -12.60 12.08 7.13
C GLY A 56 -12.35 12.91 5.87
N SER A 57 -11.34 12.57 5.07
CA SER A 57 -11.11 13.22 3.78
C SER A 57 -10.41 12.34 2.75
N ALA A 58 -10.65 12.61 1.48
CA ALA A 58 -9.98 11.98 0.34
C ALA A 58 -9.36 13.06 -0.55
N ARG A 59 -8.11 12.83 -0.98
CA ARG A 59 -7.43 13.66 -1.99
C ARG A 59 -6.96 12.78 -3.14
N PRO A 60 -7.08 13.25 -4.40
CA PRO A 60 -6.38 12.62 -5.50
C PRO A 60 -4.89 12.82 -5.28
N GLY A 61 -4.11 11.73 -5.38
CA GLY A 61 -2.66 11.83 -5.37
C GLY A 61 -2.14 12.52 -6.64
N PRO A 62 -0.88 12.97 -6.64
CA PRO A 62 -0.25 13.52 -7.83
C PRO A 62 -0.17 12.44 -8.92
N ALA A 63 -0.55 12.79 -10.16
CA ALA A 63 -0.53 11.87 -11.29
C ALA A 63 0.91 11.60 -11.74
N ASP A 64 1.23 10.33 -11.99
CA ASP A 64 2.53 9.87 -12.51
C ASP A 64 3.74 10.42 -11.72
N ALA A 65 3.54 10.62 -10.42
CA ALA A 65 4.49 11.28 -9.54
C ALA A 65 5.71 10.41 -9.23
N SER A 66 6.87 11.05 -9.20
CA SER A 66 8.07 10.49 -8.60
C SER A 66 7.86 10.21 -7.09
N PRO A 67 8.65 9.31 -6.49
CA PRO A 67 8.61 9.09 -5.05
C PRO A 67 8.80 10.36 -4.21
N ALA A 68 9.61 11.31 -4.69
CA ALA A 68 9.84 12.59 -4.02
C ALA A 68 8.58 13.47 -4.04
N GLU A 69 7.94 13.62 -5.20
CA GLU A 69 6.69 14.40 -5.31
C GLU A 69 5.56 13.80 -4.46
N LEU A 70 5.48 12.47 -4.37
CA LEU A 70 4.55 11.81 -3.47
C LEU A 70 4.88 12.09 -1.99
N ALA A 71 6.16 12.05 -1.61
CA ALA A 71 6.57 12.34 -0.24
C ALA A 71 6.23 13.78 0.15
N ASP A 72 6.56 14.76 -0.69
CA ASP A 72 6.22 16.17 -0.50
C ASP A 72 4.70 16.37 -0.39
N PHE A 73 3.93 15.68 -1.24
CA PHE A 73 2.48 15.70 -1.18
C PHE A 73 1.95 15.14 0.13
N LEU A 74 2.50 14.02 0.61
CA LEU A 74 2.10 13.42 1.87
C LEU A 74 2.44 14.31 3.06
N LEU A 75 3.59 14.99 3.08
CA LEU A 75 3.94 15.95 4.12
C LEU A 75 2.90 17.07 4.20
N ARG A 76 2.51 17.67 3.06
CA ARG A 76 1.43 18.69 3.01
C ARG A 76 0.10 18.14 3.50
N VAL A 77 -0.26 16.93 3.07
CA VAL A 77 -1.47 16.26 3.56
C VAL A 77 -1.40 16.06 5.07
N GLY A 78 -0.24 15.73 5.60
CA GLY A 78 -0.03 15.52 7.03
C GLY A 78 -0.25 16.79 7.84
N ASP A 79 0.20 17.93 7.32
CA ASP A 79 -0.02 19.24 7.95
C ASP A 79 -1.52 19.61 7.94
N GLU A 80 -2.23 19.32 6.85
CA GLU A 80 -3.67 19.62 6.72
C GLU A 80 -4.57 18.81 7.66
N VAL A 81 -4.23 17.53 7.93
CA VAL A 81 -5.13 16.60 8.64
C VAL A 81 -4.82 16.42 10.12
N SER A 82 -3.75 17.04 10.60
CA SER A 82 -3.31 16.87 11.98
C SER A 82 -3.69 18.04 12.87
N GLU A 83 -3.84 17.76 14.15
CA GLU A 83 -4.13 18.78 15.18
C GLU A 83 -2.92 19.68 15.48
N GLY A 84 -1.74 19.37 14.95
CA GLY A 84 -0.52 20.16 15.11
C GLY A 84 0.73 19.48 14.52
N PRO A 85 1.82 20.25 14.36
CA PRO A 85 3.04 19.80 13.67
C PRO A 85 3.76 18.64 14.37
N SER A 86 3.49 18.39 15.64
CA SER A 86 4.12 17.32 16.44
C SER A 86 3.29 16.03 16.51
N SER A 87 2.07 16.00 15.97
CA SER A 87 1.18 14.84 16.08
C SER A 87 1.47 13.83 14.97
N PRO A 88 2.05 12.65 15.26
CA PRO A 88 2.43 11.69 14.22
C PRO A 88 1.20 11.13 13.48
N LEU A 89 1.41 10.71 12.24
CA LEU A 89 0.40 10.08 11.39
C LEU A 89 0.85 8.69 10.97
N LEU A 90 -0.05 7.73 10.90
CA LEU A 90 0.26 6.42 10.34
C LEU A 90 0.07 6.43 8.83
N ALA A 91 1.13 6.28 8.05
CA ALA A 91 1.00 6.09 6.61
C ALA A 91 0.86 4.59 6.28
N VAL A 92 -0.22 4.23 5.59
CA VAL A 92 -0.49 2.83 5.19
C VAL A 92 -0.52 2.75 3.67
N PRO A 93 0.54 2.24 3.01
CA PRO A 93 0.48 1.93 1.59
C PRO A 93 -0.45 0.74 1.36
N LEU A 94 -1.26 0.81 0.30
CA LEU A 94 -2.26 -0.21 -0.03
C LEU A 94 -2.10 -0.77 -1.45
N ASP A 95 -0.96 -0.48 -2.08
CA ASP A 95 -0.49 -1.10 -3.31
C ASP A 95 1.06 -1.11 -3.32
N ASP A 96 1.65 -1.88 -4.23
CA ASP A 96 3.12 -2.02 -4.31
C ASP A 96 3.80 -0.71 -4.71
N VAL A 97 3.16 0.09 -5.58
CA VAL A 97 3.68 1.38 -6.06
C VAL A 97 3.93 2.33 -4.89
N THR A 98 2.93 2.49 -4.02
CA THR A 98 2.98 3.37 -2.86
C THR A 98 3.87 2.77 -1.77
N ALA A 99 3.87 1.46 -1.56
CA ALA A 99 4.77 0.82 -0.60
C ALA A 99 6.25 1.08 -0.96
N LEU A 100 6.61 0.87 -2.22
CA LEU A 100 7.98 1.12 -2.72
C LEU A 100 8.33 2.61 -2.66
N ALA A 101 7.42 3.50 -3.07
CA ALA A 101 7.66 4.94 -3.03
C ALA A 101 7.90 5.46 -1.59
N LEU A 102 7.11 5.01 -0.62
CA LEU A 102 7.26 5.38 0.79
C LEU A 102 8.55 4.80 1.38
N ALA A 103 8.91 3.56 1.05
CA ALA A 103 10.16 2.96 1.51
C ALA A 103 11.40 3.73 0.99
N ARG A 104 11.39 4.13 -0.29
CA ARG A 104 12.46 4.96 -0.90
C ARG A 104 12.66 6.30 -0.21
N ARG A 105 11.59 6.89 0.32
CA ARG A 105 11.59 8.21 0.98
C ARG A 105 11.38 8.13 2.49
N ARG A 106 11.60 6.94 3.09
CA ARG A 106 11.34 6.72 4.52
C ARG A 106 12.05 7.75 5.39
N ALA A 107 13.33 8.02 5.15
CA ALA A 107 14.11 8.97 5.96
C ALA A 107 13.49 10.39 5.99
N GLU A 108 12.91 10.83 4.89
CA GLU A 108 12.23 12.13 4.76
C GLU A 108 10.84 12.12 5.41
N LEU A 109 10.13 11.01 5.34
CA LEU A 109 8.78 10.88 5.87
C LEU A 109 8.73 10.57 7.37
N THR A 110 9.72 9.86 7.92
CA THR A 110 9.72 9.38 9.32
C THR A 110 9.60 10.49 10.39
N PRO A 111 10.10 11.72 10.19
CA PRO A 111 9.85 12.82 11.13
C PRO A 111 8.36 13.14 11.33
N ARG A 112 7.51 12.83 10.35
CA ARG A 112 6.08 13.15 10.34
C ARG A 112 5.19 11.92 10.38
N PHE A 113 5.60 10.84 9.73
CA PHE A 113 4.83 9.63 9.51
C PHE A 113 5.45 8.42 10.20
N LEU A 114 4.62 7.66 10.90
CA LEU A 114 4.92 6.29 11.28
C LEU A 114 4.83 5.42 10.04
N LEU A 115 5.95 4.78 9.69
CA LEU A 115 6.10 3.91 8.53
C LEU A 115 6.67 2.56 8.97
N PRO A 116 6.28 1.45 8.30
CA PRO A 116 6.96 0.18 8.46
C PRO A 116 8.48 0.31 8.28
N GLU A 117 9.25 -0.42 9.09
CA GLU A 117 10.70 -0.51 8.95
C GLU A 117 11.05 -1.59 7.91
N GLN A 118 10.79 -1.27 6.65
CA GLN A 118 11.01 -2.14 5.51
C GLN A 118 11.86 -1.42 4.48
N THR A 119 12.89 -2.09 3.96
CA THR A 119 13.71 -1.60 2.85
C THR A 119 13.02 -1.87 1.53
N GLU A 120 13.34 -1.06 0.51
CA GLU A 120 12.87 -1.30 -0.86
C GLU A 120 13.23 -2.71 -1.35
N ALA A 121 14.45 -3.17 -1.06
CA ALA A 121 14.90 -4.51 -1.45
C ALA A 121 14.04 -5.62 -0.83
N GLN A 122 13.61 -5.47 0.43
CA GLN A 122 12.71 -6.43 1.08
C GLN A 122 11.31 -6.41 0.44
N LEU A 123 10.79 -5.23 0.09
CA LEU A 123 9.50 -5.11 -0.58
C LEU A 123 9.51 -5.74 -1.97
N LEU A 124 10.57 -5.52 -2.76
CA LEU A 124 10.69 -6.08 -4.11
C LEU A 124 10.69 -7.61 -4.11
N ARG A 125 11.27 -8.25 -3.08
CA ARG A 125 11.27 -9.72 -2.93
C ARG A 125 9.87 -10.32 -2.77
N VAL A 126 8.89 -9.53 -2.32
CA VAL A 126 7.51 -10.01 -2.09
C VAL A 126 6.50 -9.46 -3.09
N ALA A 127 6.79 -8.31 -3.70
CA ALA A 127 5.94 -7.70 -4.74
C ALA A 127 6.05 -8.45 -6.07
N ASP A 128 7.26 -8.88 -6.45
CA ASP A 128 7.45 -9.70 -7.65
C ASP A 128 7.08 -11.16 -7.37
N LYS A 129 6.19 -11.74 -8.20
CA LYS A 129 5.68 -13.10 -7.99
C LYS A 129 6.76 -14.18 -8.17
N ALA A 130 7.74 -13.96 -9.05
CA ALA A 130 8.86 -14.86 -9.23
C ALA A 130 9.78 -14.81 -8.00
N ALA A 131 10.17 -13.61 -7.59
CA ALA A 131 11.01 -13.38 -6.42
C ALA A 131 10.35 -13.85 -5.12
N LEU A 132 9.02 -13.76 -5.03
CA LEU A 132 8.25 -14.27 -3.89
C LEU A 132 8.34 -15.80 -3.81
N ALA A 133 8.21 -16.50 -4.94
CA ALA A 133 8.35 -17.96 -4.97
C ALA A 133 9.77 -18.40 -4.58
N GLU A 134 10.80 -17.74 -5.10
CA GLU A 134 12.20 -17.97 -4.70
C GLU A 134 12.42 -17.68 -3.21
N THR A 135 11.82 -16.61 -2.70
CA THR A 135 11.89 -16.24 -1.28
C THR A 135 11.22 -17.28 -0.39
N CYS A 136 10.05 -17.80 -0.77
CA CYS A 136 9.40 -18.89 -0.05
C CYS A 136 10.27 -20.15 -0.04
N ALA A 137 10.83 -20.54 -1.19
CA ALA A 137 11.71 -21.71 -1.31
C ALA A 137 12.95 -21.57 -0.40
N ALA A 138 13.61 -20.41 -0.42
CA ALA A 138 14.78 -20.14 0.41
C ALA A 138 14.48 -20.18 1.92
N LEU A 139 13.24 -19.90 2.32
CA LEU A 139 12.76 -19.95 3.70
C LEU A 139 12.14 -21.29 4.09
N GLY A 140 12.07 -22.27 3.18
CA GLY A 140 11.41 -23.55 3.43
C GLY A 140 9.89 -23.45 3.60
N LEU A 141 9.27 -22.39 3.07
CA LEU A 141 7.82 -22.16 3.14
C LEU A 141 7.13 -22.85 1.95
N PRO A 142 6.05 -23.62 2.18
CA PRO A 142 5.28 -24.20 1.09
C PRO A 142 4.71 -23.12 0.16
N HIS A 143 4.90 -23.30 -1.14
CA HIS A 143 4.32 -22.45 -2.18
C HIS A 143 3.91 -23.31 -3.40
N PRO A 144 2.98 -22.83 -4.24
CA PRO A 144 2.62 -23.53 -5.48
C PRO A 144 3.84 -23.71 -6.39
N ARG A 145 3.82 -24.76 -7.22
CA ARG A 145 4.80 -24.89 -8.31
C ARG A 145 4.68 -23.66 -9.22
N THR A 146 5.74 -22.87 -9.28
CA THR A 146 5.81 -21.64 -10.08
C THR A 146 6.66 -21.89 -11.32
N ALA A 147 6.17 -21.46 -12.47
CA ALA A 147 6.89 -21.50 -13.74
C ALA A 147 6.92 -20.09 -14.34
N LEU A 148 8.06 -19.70 -14.92
CA LEU A 148 8.32 -18.36 -15.44
C LEU A 148 8.55 -18.45 -16.96
N PRO A 149 7.47 -18.44 -17.76
CA PRO A 149 7.60 -18.50 -19.21
C PRO A 149 8.18 -17.20 -19.76
N THR A 150 9.03 -17.30 -20.78
CA THR A 150 9.58 -16.14 -21.51
C THR A 150 8.77 -15.78 -22.76
N GLY A 151 7.76 -16.59 -23.11
CA GLY A 151 6.89 -16.35 -24.26
C GLY A 151 5.60 -17.19 -24.21
N ALA A 152 4.73 -16.96 -25.19
CA ALA A 152 3.40 -17.57 -25.23
C ALA A 152 3.46 -19.11 -25.36
N ASP A 153 4.36 -19.64 -26.17
CA ASP A 153 4.49 -21.09 -26.39
C ASP A 153 4.97 -21.82 -25.13
N GLU A 154 5.97 -21.25 -24.45
CA GLU A 154 6.44 -21.72 -23.15
C GLU A 154 5.34 -21.66 -22.11
N ALA A 155 4.59 -20.55 -22.05
CA ALA A 155 3.47 -20.40 -21.12
C ALA A 155 2.43 -21.49 -21.32
N ALA A 156 2.08 -21.79 -22.58
CA ALA A 156 1.13 -22.85 -22.91
C ALA A 156 1.66 -24.25 -22.54
N ALA A 157 2.95 -24.52 -22.78
CA ALA A 157 3.57 -25.79 -22.40
C ALA A 157 3.63 -25.97 -20.87
N MET A 158 4.04 -24.94 -20.14
CA MET A 158 4.11 -24.92 -18.68
C MET A 158 2.72 -25.07 -18.05
N ALA A 159 1.71 -24.38 -18.58
CA ALA A 159 0.32 -24.50 -18.11
C ALA A 159 -0.22 -25.94 -18.27
N ARG A 160 0.05 -26.59 -19.41
CA ARG A 160 -0.29 -28.02 -19.60
C ARG A 160 0.42 -28.93 -18.58
N ALA A 161 1.69 -28.67 -18.29
CA ALA A 161 2.46 -29.45 -17.33
C ALA A 161 2.03 -29.25 -15.86
N LEU A 162 1.48 -28.07 -15.54
CA LEU A 162 0.92 -27.76 -14.23
C LEU A 162 -0.49 -28.34 -14.03
N GLY A 163 -1.23 -28.59 -15.12
CA GLY A 163 -2.63 -28.98 -15.10
C GLY A 163 -3.53 -27.75 -15.10
N LEU A 164 -4.42 -27.67 -16.10
CA LEU A 164 -5.43 -26.60 -16.17
C LEU A 164 -6.58 -26.92 -15.20
N PRO A 165 -7.20 -25.89 -14.58
CA PRO A 165 -8.41 -26.04 -13.78
C PRO A 165 -9.62 -26.50 -14.62
#